data_AF-A0A7S2HMT9-F1
#
_entry.id   AF-A0A7S2HMT9-F1
#
_cell.length_a   1.000
_cell.length_b   1.000
_cell.length_c   1.000
_cell.angle_alpha   90.00
_cell.angle_beta   90.00
_cell.angle_gamma   90.00
#
_symmetry.space_group_name_H-M   'P 1'
#
loop_
_entity.id
_entity.type
_entity.pdbx_description
1 polymer ?
#
loop_
_entity_poly.entity_id
_entity_poly.type
_entity_poly.pdbx_seq_one_letter_code
_entity_poly.pdbx_strand_id
1 'polypeptide(L)'
;MSGYFCVHEDGFILDGFPRTLDQAKWLLNVTSIDRIISISMRRDMLIRKAVGRRICSNCNGNFNIEHIDEPGFYMPAMLPSPTKAKGGKLPSVGGHLCCGVELTRREDDSLEVVGERLRLFDEQTAPVIDFFARKARDNSGRSREKCSGQHLSSRKKHASFFFESIDITGGSAVMNPVFEAAMGLHRNTHVMS
;
A
#
# COMPACT_ATOMS: atom_id res chain seq x y z
N MET A 1 -19.93 -15.69 41.63
CA MET A 1 -19.99 -15.12 40.26
C MET A 1 -18.62 -15.28 39.64
N SER A 2 -18.43 -16.30 38.80
CA SER A 2 -17.19 -16.49 38.02
C SER A 2 -17.35 -15.65 36.75
N GLY A 3 -16.67 -14.51 36.70
CA GLY A 3 -16.63 -13.67 35.51
C GLY A 3 -15.66 -14.29 34.52
N TYR A 4 -16.18 -14.79 33.40
CA TYR A 4 -15.37 -15.09 32.24
C TYR A 4 -14.88 -13.77 31.64
N PHE A 5 -13.61 -13.46 31.88
CA PHE A 5 -12.91 -12.39 31.19
C PHE A 5 -12.73 -12.84 29.72
N CYS A 6 -13.54 -12.30 28.81
CA CYS A 6 -13.26 -12.42 27.38
C CYS A 6 -12.14 -11.43 27.06
N VAL A 7 -10.91 -11.93 26.94
CA VAL A 7 -9.81 -11.15 26.37
C VAL A 7 -10.09 -11.07 24.87
N HIS A 8 -10.48 -9.90 24.37
CA HIS A 8 -10.41 -9.65 22.93
C HIS A 8 -8.92 -9.65 22.57
N GLU A 9 -8.50 -10.59 21.72
CA GLU A 9 -7.15 -10.56 21.15
C GLU A 9 -7.10 -9.36 20.19
N ASP A 10 -6.43 -8.27 20.60
CA ASP A 10 -6.21 -7.11 19.75
C ASP A 10 -5.35 -7.52 18.56
N GLY A 11 -5.92 -7.48 17.35
CA GLY A 11 -5.20 -7.68 16.10
C GLY A 11 -4.23 -6.54 15.81
N PHE A 12 -3.32 -6.73 14.85
CA PHE A 12 -2.33 -5.71 14.47
C PHE A 12 -2.34 -5.45 12.95
N ILE A 13 -1.99 -4.21 12.57
CA ILE A 13 -1.73 -3.82 11.18
C ILE A 13 -0.25 -3.45 11.08
N LEU A 14 0.47 -4.08 10.16
CA LEU A 14 1.86 -3.74 9.85
C LEU A 14 1.86 -2.85 8.61
N ASP A 15 2.01 -1.54 8.82
CA ASP A 15 2.10 -0.57 7.73
C ASP A 15 3.56 -0.46 7.23
N GLY A 16 3.78 -0.84 5.98
CA GLY A 16 5.09 -0.75 5.34
C GLY A 16 6.15 -1.69 5.95
N PHE A 17 5.75 -2.76 6.62
CA PHE A 17 6.60 -3.86 7.07
C PHE A 17 5.93 -5.20 6.72
N PRO A 18 6.66 -6.18 6.18
CA PRO A 18 8.11 -6.22 5.92
C PRO A 18 8.50 -5.54 4.59
N ARG A 19 9.74 -5.01 4.51
CA ARG A 19 10.31 -4.38 3.30
C ARG A 19 11.36 -5.21 2.58
N THR A 20 11.90 -6.23 3.25
CA THR A 20 12.91 -7.14 2.69
C THR A 20 12.49 -8.60 2.84
N LEU A 21 13.06 -9.47 2.02
CA LEU A 21 12.76 -10.91 2.05
C LEU A 21 13.10 -11.56 3.40
N ASP A 22 14.18 -11.14 4.05
CA ASP A 22 14.58 -11.71 5.33
C ASP A 22 13.63 -11.29 6.45
N GLN A 23 13.13 -10.04 6.41
CA GLN A 23 12.05 -9.61 7.31
C GLN A 23 10.77 -10.40 7.07
N ALA A 24 10.43 -10.69 5.82
CA ALA A 24 9.23 -11.48 5.49
C ALA A 24 9.32 -12.93 5.99
N LYS A 25 10.49 -13.57 5.83
CA LYS A 25 10.75 -14.91 6.36
C LYS A 25 10.70 -14.91 7.89
N TRP A 26 11.31 -13.92 8.53
CA TRP A 26 11.29 -13.77 9.98
C TRP A 26 9.88 -13.56 10.52
N LEU A 27 9.09 -12.68 9.88
CA LEU A 27 7.71 -12.37 10.29
C LEU A 27 6.85 -13.64 10.36
N LEU A 28 6.95 -14.51 9.35
CA LEU A 28 6.20 -15.77 9.31
C LEU A 28 6.66 -16.81 10.34
N ASN A 29 7.81 -16.63 10.98
CA ASN A 29 8.27 -17.49 12.07
C ASN A 29 7.78 -17.01 13.44
N VAL A 30 7.53 -15.71 13.60
CA VAL A 30 7.18 -15.11 14.90
C VAL A 30 5.69 -14.92 15.10
N THR A 31 4.91 -14.82 14.02
CA THR A 31 3.47 -14.62 14.11
C THR A 31 2.71 -15.19 12.91
N SER A 32 1.41 -15.44 13.07
CA SER A 32 0.50 -15.74 11.97
C SER A 32 -0.03 -14.45 11.36
N ILE A 33 -0.10 -14.43 10.05
CA ILE A 33 -0.73 -13.34 9.28
C ILE A 33 -2.00 -13.89 8.66
N ASP A 34 -3.09 -13.14 8.66
CA ASP A 34 -4.35 -13.55 8.03
C ASP A 34 -4.53 -12.96 6.63
N ARG A 35 -4.04 -11.73 6.46
CA ARG A 35 -4.25 -10.89 5.28
C ARG A 35 -3.00 -10.10 4.92
N ILE A 36 -2.74 -10.02 3.62
CA ILE A 36 -1.71 -9.18 3.03
C ILE A 36 -2.38 -8.38 1.93
N ILE A 37 -2.31 -7.06 2.06
CA ILE A 37 -2.91 -6.12 1.12
C ILE A 37 -1.77 -5.38 0.43
N SER A 38 -1.63 -5.57 -0.87
CA SER A 38 -0.70 -4.85 -1.73
C SER A 38 -1.47 -3.76 -2.47
N ILE A 39 -1.12 -2.51 -2.24
CA ILE A 39 -1.76 -1.37 -2.91
C ILE A 39 -0.80 -0.86 -3.99
N SER A 40 -1.21 -0.93 -5.25
CA SER A 40 -0.42 -0.46 -6.39
C SER A 40 -1.08 0.72 -7.08
N MET A 41 -0.25 1.60 -7.64
CA MET A 41 -0.67 2.75 -8.46
C MET A 41 0.34 2.95 -9.59
N ARG A 42 -0.12 3.47 -10.73
CA ARG A 42 0.74 3.97 -11.81
C ARG A 42 1.87 4.87 -11.28
N ARG A 43 3.10 4.62 -11.74
CA ARG A 43 4.32 5.29 -11.25
C ARG A 43 4.28 6.81 -11.45
N ASP A 44 3.79 7.28 -12.58
CA ASP A 44 3.70 8.72 -12.86
C ASP A 44 2.71 9.42 -11.92
N MET A 45 1.59 8.77 -11.55
CA MET A 45 0.68 9.28 -10.52
C MET A 45 1.36 9.35 -9.15
N LEU A 46 2.12 8.30 -8.77
CA LEU A 46 2.85 8.24 -7.50
C LEU A 46 3.85 9.38 -7.38
N ILE A 47 4.63 9.62 -8.45
CA ILE A 47 5.62 10.68 -8.49
C ILE A 47 4.94 12.05 -8.36
N ARG A 48 3.91 12.32 -9.16
CA ARG A 48 3.18 13.60 -9.10
C ARG A 48 2.59 13.86 -7.72
N LYS A 49 1.95 12.85 -7.11
CA LYS A 49 1.40 12.98 -5.75
C LYS A 49 2.49 13.12 -4.67
N ALA A 50 3.62 12.43 -4.79
CA ALA A 50 4.73 12.57 -3.83
C ALA A 50 5.33 13.98 -3.89
N VAL A 51 5.69 14.45 -5.09
CA VAL A 51 6.27 15.80 -5.30
C VAL A 51 5.26 16.92 -5.00
N GLY A 52 3.98 16.66 -5.21
CA GLY A 52 2.86 17.56 -4.88
C GLY A 52 2.57 17.69 -3.38
N ARG A 53 3.18 16.87 -2.53
CA ARG A 53 2.98 16.93 -1.07
C ARG A 53 3.49 18.25 -0.50
N ARG A 54 2.71 18.81 0.42
CA ARG A 54 3.03 20.03 1.13
C ARG A 54 2.76 19.88 2.62
N ILE A 55 3.50 20.63 3.43
CA ILE A 55 3.34 20.69 4.88
C ILE A 55 3.13 22.13 5.33
N CYS A 56 2.28 22.31 6.33
CA CYS A 56 2.14 23.59 7.02
C CYS A 56 3.11 23.64 8.20
N SER A 57 4.01 24.62 8.25
CA SER A 57 4.97 24.79 9.35
C SER A 57 4.33 25.13 10.70
N ASN A 58 3.08 25.62 10.71
CA ASN A 58 2.40 26.01 11.95
C ASN A 58 1.57 24.88 12.59
N CYS A 59 0.88 24.07 11.78
CA CYS A 59 -0.01 23.01 12.29
C CYS A 59 0.44 21.59 11.93
N ASN A 60 1.54 21.46 11.19
CA ASN A 60 2.07 20.19 10.69
C ASN A 60 1.10 19.38 9.81
N GLY A 61 0.05 20.03 9.29
CA GLY A 61 -0.92 19.41 8.39
C GLY A 61 -0.28 19.02 7.06
N ASN A 62 -0.63 17.82 6.57
CA ASN A 62 -0.21 17.33 5.26
C ASN A 62 -1.27 17.67 4.22
N PHE A 63 -0.81 18.24 3.11
CA PHE A 63 -1.63 18.66 1.99
C PHE A 63 -1.02 18.13 0.69
N ASN A 64 -1.81 18.14 -0.38
CA ASN A 64 -1.34 17.78 -1.70
C ASN A 64 -1.95 18.73 -2.72
N ILE A 65 -1.10 19.44 -3.45
CA ILE A 65 -1.55 20.45 -4.42
C ILE A 65 -1.87 19.84 -5.78
N GLU A 66 -1.44 18.60 -6.01
CA GLU A 66 -1.62 17.91 -7.27
C GLU A 66 -3.08 17.49 -7.44
N HIS A 67 -3.69 17.91 -8.54
CA HIS A 67 -5.02 17.49 -8.96
C HIS A 67 -4.88 16.56 -10.17
N ILE A 68 -5.26 15.28 -10.02
CA ILE A 68 -5.23 14.31 -11.11
C ILE A 68 -6.67 14.12 -11.58
N ASP A 69 -6.91 14.48 -12.84
CA ASP A 69 -8.17 14.30 -13.56
C ASP A 69 -7.85 13.71 -14.93
N GLU A 70 -7.65 12.39 -14.93
CA GLU A 70 -7.38 11.60 -16.13
C GLU A 70 -8.49 10.56 -16.29
N PRO A 71 -8.75 10.05 -17.51
CA PRO A 71 -9.72 8.98 -17.71
C PRO A 71 -9.44 7.77 -16.80
N GLY A 72 -10.38 7.46 -15.91
CA GLY A 72 -10.25 6.39 -14.91
C GLY A 72 -9.55 6.79 -13.60
N PHE A 73 -9.02 8.03 -13.49
CA PHE A 73 -8.33 8.55 -12.30
C PHE A 73 -8.86 9.91 -11.91
N TYR A 74 -9.59 9.94 -10.80
CA TYR A 74 -9.97 11.18 -10.16
C TYR A 74 -9.36 11.23 -8.76
N MET A 75 -8.32 12.05 -8.59
CA MET A 75 -7.68 12.29 -7.30
C MET A 75 -7.54 13.80 -7.09
N PRO A 76 -8.53 14.45 -6.45
CA PRO A 76 -8.50 15.88 -6.26
C PRO A 76 -7.33 16.31 -5.37
N ALA A 77 -6.98 17.59 -5.44
CA ALA A 77 -6.01 18.19 -4.55
C ALA A 77 -6.54 18.16 -3.10
N MET A 78 -5.68 17.82 -2.15
CA MET A 78 -5.97 17.86 -0.72
C MET A 78 -5.49 19.21 -0.18
N LEU A 79 -6.35 20.22 -0.29
CA LEU A 79 -6.02 21.59 0.12
C LEU A 79 -6.55 21.93 1.52
N PRO A 80 -5.99 22.95 2.19
CA PRO A 80 -6.56 23.46 3.43
C PRO A 80 -8.02 23.88 3.24
N SER A 81 -8.88 23.53 4.19
CA SER A 81 -10.26 24.01 4.24
C SER A 81 -10.30 25.54 4.20
N PRO A 82 -11.32 26.17 3.57
CA PRO A 82 -11.49 27.63 3.55
C PRO A 82 -11.43 28.29 4.93
N THR A 83 -11.82 27.58 5.99
CA THR A 83 -11.78 28.08 7.37
C THR A 83 -10.36 28.14 7.96
N LYS A 84 -9.41 27.38 7.41
CA LYS A 84 -7.99 27.39 7.83
C LYS A 84 -7.11 28.30 6.97
N ALA A 85 -7.64 28.84 5.88
CA ALA A 85 -7.04 29.94 5.14
C ALA A 85 -7.54 31.26 5.77
N LYS A 86 -6.67 31.99 6.49
CA LYS A 86 -7.02 33.35 6.95
C LYS A 86 -7.29 34.20 5.71
N GLY A 87 -8.55 34.58 5.50
CA GLY A 87 -8.99 35.44 4.37
C GLY A 87 -10.05 34.86 3.43
N GLY A 88 -10.53 33.63 3.64
CA GLY A 88 -11.70 33.09 2.93
C GLY A 88 -11.58 32.98 1.40
N LYS A 89 -10.39 33.21 0.84
CA LYS A 89 -10.07 33.02 -0.58
C LYS A 89 -8.91 32.05 -0.68
N LEU A 90 -9.13 30.90 -1.31
CA LEU A 90 -8.04 30.14 -1.89
C LEU A 90 -7.39 31.05 -2.95
N PRO A 91 -6.08 31.36 -2.87
CA PRO A 91 -5.45 32.15 -3.91
C PRO A 91 -5.59 31.40 -5.22
N SER A 92 -6.32 32.02 -6.14
CA SER A 92 -6.29 31.68 -7.54
C SER A 92 -4.89 32.09 -8.02
N VAL A 93 -4.08 31.10 -8.35
CA VAL A 93 -2.68 31.20 -8.78
C VAL A 93 -1.67 31.43 -7.65
N GLY A 94 -0.91 30.38 -7.30
CA GLY A 94 0.48 30.54 -6.85
C GLY A 94 0.81 30.62 -5.37
N GLY A 95 0.01 30.09 -4.44
CA GLY A 95 0.49 29.95 -3.05
C GLY A 95 -0.56 29.41 -2.10
N HIS A 96 -0.63 28.09 -1.88
CA HIS A 96 -1.59 27.55 -0.92
C HIS A 96 -1.22 27.99 0.50
N LEU A 97 -2.17 28.63 1.19
CA LEU A 97 -1.99 29.12 2.56
C LEU A 97 -2.72 28.21 3.55
N CYS A 98 -2.01 27.80 4.60
CA CYS A 98 -2.61 27.18 5.78
C CYS A 98 -2.19 27.98 7.01
N CYS A 99 -3.10 28.33 7.91
CA CYS A 99 -2.79 29.11 9.12
C CYS A 99 -2.18 30.50 8.84
N GLY A 100 -2.34 31.04 7.61
CA GLY A 100 -1.72 32.30 7.20
C GLY A 100 -0.24 32.19 6.82
N VAL A 101 0.31 30.96 6.75
CA VAL A 101 1.66 30.70 6.23
C VAL A 101 1.58 29.93 4.92
N GLU A 102 2.58 30.13 4.07
CA GLU A 102 2.70 29.38 2.82
C GLU A 102 3.06 27.92 3.10
N LEU A 103 2.41 27.04 2.35
CA LEU A 103 2.68 25.62 2.40
C LEU A 103 4.05 25.30 1.78
N THR A 104 4.91 24.62 2.54
CA THR A 104 6.26 24.25 2.09
C THR A 104 6.31 22.80 1.60
N ARG A 105 7.27 22.50 0.72
CA ARG A 105 7.57 21.12 0.32
C ARG A 105 8.48 20.48 1.38
N ARG A 106 8.31 19.19 1.67
CA ARG A 106 9.29 18.46 2.50
C ARG A 106 10.59 18.26 1.75
N GLU A 107 11.67 18.10 2.50
CA GLU A 107 13.00 17.88 1.94
C GLU A 107 13.08 16.58 1.11
N ASP A 108 12.35 15.54 1.51
CA ASP A 108 12.34 14.22 0.87
C ASP A 108 11.37 14.07 -0.33
N ASP A 109 10.74 15.16 -0.77
CA ASP A 109 9.77 15.18 -1.89
C ASP A 109 10.34 15.78 -3.19
N SER A 110 11.66 15.75 -3.36
CA SER A 110 12.27 16.07 -4.65
C SER A 110 12.03 14.94 -5.65
N LEU A 111 12.00 15.26 -6.94
CA LEU A 111 11.83 14.26 -8.01
C LEU A 111 12.91 13.18 -7.94
N GLU A 112 14.15 13.58 -7.67
CA GLU A 112 15.29 12.68 -7.54
C GLU A 112 15.14 11.72 -6.35
N VAL A 113 14.81 12.24 -5.16
CA VAL A 113 14.62 11.41 -3.95
C VAL A 113 13.43 10.46 -4.12
N VAL A 114 12.33 10.93 -4.70
CA VAL A 114 11.17 10.08 -4.98
C VAL A 114 11.52 8.99 -5.99
N GLY A 115 12.27 9.32 -7.03
CA GLY A 115 12.76 8.34 -8.02
C GLY A 115 13.62 7.27 -7.36
N GLU A 116 14.56 7.66 -6.52
CA GLU A 116 15.43 6.73 -5.78
C GLU A 116 14.63 5.84 -4.83
N ARG A 117 13.62 6.38 -4.15
CA ARG A 117 12.72 5.59 -3.30
C ARG A 117 11.95 4.53 -4.09
N LEU A 118 11.51 4.86 -5.29
CA LEU A 118 10.83 3.90 -6.17
C LEU A 118 11.80 2.81 -6.67
N ARG A 119 13.04 3.18 -6.99
CA ARG A 119 14.09 2.21 -7.35
C ARG A 119 14.35 1.23 -6.21
N LEU A 120 14.55 1.73 -4.99
CA LEU A 120 14.77 0.90 -3.81
C LEU A 120 13.56 -0.01 -3.50
N PHE A 121 12.34 0.49 -3.72
CA PHE A 121 11.13 -0.32 -3.61
C PHE A 121 11.16 -1.50 -4.60
N ASP A 122 11.49 -1.24 -5.87
CA ASP A 122 11.57 -2.27 -6.90
C ASP A 122 12.65 -3.32 -6.59
N GLU A 123 13.79 -2.90 -6.03
CA GLU A 123 14.90 -3.80 -5.70
C GLU A 123 14.67 -4.64 -4.45
N GLN A 124 14.09 -4.04 -3.40
CA GLN A 124 14.05 -4.67 -2.07
C GLN A 124 12.65 -5.17 -1.69
N THR A 125 11.61 -4.41 -2.03
CA THR A 125 10.24 -4.64 -1.56
C THR A 125 9.39 -5.39 -2.58
N ALA A 126 9.56 -5.16 -3.89
CA ALA A 126 8.83 -5.93 -4.91
C ALA A 126 9.03 -7.46 -4.78
N PRO A 127 10.24 -7.99 -4.48
CA PRO A 127 10.43 -9.42 -4.23
C PRO A 127 9.62 -9.96 -3.04
N VAL A 128 9.32 -9.11 -2.05
CA VAL A 128 8.50 -9.49 -0.88
C VAL A 128 7.05 -9.71 -1.27
N ILE A 129 6.52 -8.86 -2.16
CA ILE A 129 5.18 -8.99 -2.71
C ILE A 129 5.06 -10.34 -3.44
N ASP A 130 6.03 -10.65 -4.32
CA ASP A 130 6.08 -11.91 -5.04
C ASP A 130 6.18 -13.12 -4.10
N PHE A 131 6.99 -13.02 -3.05
CA PHE A 131 7.13 -14.08 -2.04
C PHE A 131 5.80 -14.41 -1.38
N PHE A 132 5.04 -13.40 -0.93
CA PHE A 132 3.75 -13.61 -0.30
C PHE A 132 2.67 -14.06 -1.29
N ALA A 133 2.66 -13.53 -2.51
CA ALA A 133 1.74 -13.95 -3.56
C ALA A 133 1.91 -15.43 -3.93
N ARG A 134 3.15 -15.89 -4.09
CA ARG A 134 3.46 -17.33 -4.35
C ARG A 134 3.03 -18.20 -3.18
N LYS A 135 3.39 -17.81 -1.95
CA LYS A 135 3.08 -18.58 -0.75
C LYS A 135 1.57 -18.69 -0.47
N ALA A 136 0.79 -17.64 -0.79
CA ALA A 136 -0.67 -17.69 -0.72
C ALA A 136 -1.27 -18.70 -1.73
N ARG A 137 -0.70 -18.82 -2.94
CA ARG A 137 -1.12 -19.81 -3.94
C ARG A 137 -0.80 -21.22 -3.52
N ASP A 138 0.41 -21.47 -3.01
CA ASP A 138 0.83 -22.80 -2.55
C ASP A 138 -0.08 -23.34 -1.42
N ASN A 139 -0.63 -22.43 -0.61
CA ASN A 139 -1.57 -22.74 0.46
C ASN A 139 -3.00 -23.03 -0.02
N SER A 140 -3.38 -22.57 -1.23
CA SER A 140 -4.75 -22.72 -1.76
C SER A 140 -5.10 -24.15 -2.20
N GLY A 141 -4.10 -25.04 -2.33
CA GLY A 141 -4.27 -26.45 -2.70
C GLY A 141 -4.41 -27.43 -1.53
N ARG A 142 -4.36 -26.98 -0.27
CA ARG A 142 -4.41 -27.88 0.90
C ARG A 142 -5.81 -27.89 1.51
N SER A 143 -6.53 -28.99 1.27
CA SER A 143 -7.89 -29.22 1.78
C SER A 143 -7.99 -28.95 3.29
N ARG A 144 -9.01 -28.18 3.69
CA ARG A 144 -9.45 -27.99 5.08
C ARG A 144 -9.48 -29.34 5.81
N GLU A 145 -8.54 -29.61 6.70
CA GLU A 145 -8.75 -30.63 7.72
C GLU A 145 -9.92 -30.17 8.59
N LYS A 146 -11.05 -30.88 8.50
CA LYS A 146 -12.18 -30.68 9.40
C LYS A 146 -11.66 -30.93 10.82
N CYS A 147 -11.77 -29.91 11.67
CA CYS A 147 -11.48 -30.03 13.09
C CYS A 147 -12.64 -30.81 13.73
N SER A 148 -12.56 -32.15 13.70
CA SER A 148 -13.30 -32.99 14.64
C SER A 148 -12.55 -32.92 15.97
N GLY A 149 -13.19 -32.33 16.97
CA GLY A 149 -12.58 -32.03 18.25
C GLY A 149 -11.86 -33.23 18.85
N GLN A 150 -10.55 -33.08 19.05
CA GLN A 150 -9.77 -33.76 20.08
C GLN A 150 -8.39 -33.09 20.16
N HIS A 151 -8.07 -32.67 21.38
CA HIS A 151 -6.75 -32.39 21.95
C HIS A 151 -5.57 -32.31 20.94
N LEU A 152 -5.14 -31.09 20.59
CA LEU A 152 -3.93 -30.88 19.80
C LEU A 152 -2.76 -30.54 20.73
N SER A 153 -1.99 -31.56 21.09
CA SER A 153 -0.56 -31.37 21.33
C SER A 153 0.10 -31.00 20.00
N SER A 154 0.85 -29.91 20.00
CA SER A 154 1.88 -29.54 19.00
C SER A 154 1.54 -29.83 17.52
N ARG A 155 0.53 -29.14 16.94
CA ARG A 155 0.44 -29.06 15.47
C ARG A 155 1.00 -27.73 14.97
N LYS A 156 1.95 -27.81 14.04
CA LYS A 156 2.42 -26.67 13.24
C LYS A 156 1.21 -26.02 12.57
N LYS A 157 0.78 -24.86 13.05
CA LYS A 157 -0.24 -24.04 12.39
C LYS A 157 0.33 -23.63 11.03
N HIS A 158 -0.02 -24.34 9.98
CA HIS A 158 0.32 -23.92 8.62
C HIS A 158 -0.54 -22.71 8.30
N ALA A 159 0.07 -21.52 8.30
CA ALA A 159 -0.60 -20.25 8.10
C ALA A 159 -1.12 -20.14 6.66
N SER A 160 -2.39 -20.45 6.45
CA SER A 160 -3.13 -20.08 5.25
C SER A 160 -3.55 -18.61 5.37
N PHE A 161 -2.85 -17.71 4.69
CA PHE A 161 -3.21 -16.30 4.60
C PHE A 161 -3.70 -15.95 3.20
N PHE A 162 -4.51 -14.90 3.10
CA PHE A 162 -5.02 -14.40 1.83
C PHE A 162 -4.18 -13.21 1.37
N PHE A 163 -3.84 -13.20 0.08
CA PHE A 163 -3.12 -12.13 -0.55
C PHE A 163 -4.07 -11.39 -1.49
N GLU A 164 -4.22 -10.09 -1.28
CA GLU A 164 -5.06 -9.21 -2.08
C GLU A 164 -4.20 -8.10 -2.69
N SER A 165 -4.31 -7.91 -4.01
CA SER A 165 -3.66 -6.81 -4.72
C SER A 165 -4.72 -5.84 -5.20
N ILE A 166 -4.68 -4.62 -4.68
CA ILE A 166 -5.58 -3.53 -5.03
C ILE A 166 -4.81 -2.58 -5.93
N ASP A 167 -5.13 -2.61 -7.22
CA ASP A 167 -4.66 -1.59 -8.15
C ASP A 167 -5.63 -0.41 -8.12
N ILE A 168 -5.19 0.71 -7.53
CA ILE A 168 -6.01 1.92 -7.46
C ILE A 168 -6.08 2.63 -8.82
N THR A 169 -5.40 2.07 -9.84
CA THR A 169 -5.43 2.59 -11.20
C THR A 169 -6.37 1.91 -12.17
N GLY A 170 -7.44 1.23 -11.74
CA GLY A 170 -8.75 1.11 -12.45
C GLY A 170 -8.86 0.97 -13.99
N GLY A 171 -7.78 0.69 -14.73
CA GLY A 171 -7.63 0.89 -16.16
C GLY A 171 -6.40 0.09 -16.62
N SER A 172 -6.55 -0.60 -17.75
CA SER A 172 -5.69 -1.68 -18.25
C SER A 172 -4.26 -1.65 -17.72
N ALA A 173 -3.99 -2.58 -16.80
CA ALA A 173 -2.73 -2.77 -16.13
C ALA A 173 -1.55 -2.61 -17.09
N VAL A 174 -0.77 -1.54 -16.92
CA VAL A 174 0.65 -1.60 -17.28
C VAL A 174 1.29 -2.45 -16.19
N MET A 175 1.11 -3.77 -16.35
CA MET A 175 1.66 -4.80 -15.49
C MET A 175 3.16 -4.54 -15.34
N ASN A 176 3.62 -4.45 -14.11
CA ASN A 176 5.05 -4.51 -13.84
C ASN A 176 5.57 -5.86 -14.39
N PRO A 177 6.65 -5.91 -15.21
CA PRO A 177 7.19 -7.17 -15.73
C PRO A 177 7.57 -8.17 -14.62
N VAL A 178 7.86 -7.69 -13.39
CA VAL A 178 8.05 -8.53 -12.20
C VAL A 178 6.76 -9.28 -11.83
N PHE A 179 5.60 -8.61 -11.95
CA PHE A 179 4.29 -9.18 -11.65
C PHE A 179 3.81 -10.18 -12.72
N GLU A 180 4.18 -9.97 -14.00
CA GLU A 180 3.94 -10.98 -15.06
C GLU A 180 4.67 -12.30 -14.79
N ALA A 181 5.93 -12.22 -14.35
CA ALA A 181 6.74 -13.40 -14.02
C ALA A 181 6.18 -14.18 -12.82
N ALA A 182 5.54 -13.48 -11.86
CA ALA A 182 4.87 -14.11 -10.74
C ALA A 182 3.49 -14.68 -11.12
N MET A 183 2.79 -14.11 -12.09
CA MET A 183 1.45 -14.53 -12.53
C MET A 183 1.43 -15.71 -13.49
N GLY A 184 2.54 -16.09 -14.13
CA GLY A 184 2.58 -17.24 -15.03
C GLY A 184 1.62 -17.12 -16.23
N LEU A 185 1.26 -15.89 -16.61
CA LEU A 185 0.42 -15.63 -17.76
C LEU A 185 1.26 -15.81 -19.03
N HIS A 186 1.26 -17.02 -19.58
CA HIS A 186 1.64 -17.21 -20.98
C HIS A 186 0.68 -16.41 -21.85
N ARG A 187 1.18 -15.33 -22.46
CA ARG A 187 0.45 -14.60 -23.50
C ARG A 187 0.27 -15.54 -24.70
N ASN A 188 -0.89 -16.17 -24.82
CA ASN A 188 -1.34 -16.69 -26.11
C ASN A 188 -1.71 -15.49 -26.98
N THR A 189 -0.75 -15.02 -27.77
CA THR A 189 -1.02 -14.15 -28.91
C THR A 189 -1.80 -14.95 -29.95
N HIS A 190 -3.13 -14.87 -29.91
CA HIS A 190 -3.94 -15.07 -31.10
C HIS A 190 -4.24 -13.68 -31.68
N VAL A 191 -3.45 -13.31 -32.67
CA VAL A 191 -3.79 -12.23 -33.60
C VAL A 191 -4.85 -12.82 -34.52
N MET A 192 -6.10 -12.37 -34.40
CA MET A 192 -7.08 -12.53 -35.48
C MET A 192 -6.99 -11.28 -36.35
N SER A 193 -6.51 -11.48 -37.58
CA SER A 193 -6.80 -10.67 -38.76
C SER A 193 -7.44 -11.59 -39.79
#